data_AF-A0A3D2QDR1-F1
#
_entry.id   AF-A0A3D2QDR1-F1
#
_cell.length_a   1.000
_cell.length_b   1.000
_cell.length_c   1.000
_cell.angle_alpha   90.00
_cell.angle_beta   90.00
_cell.angle_gamma   90.00
#
_symmetry.space_group_name_H-M   'P 1'
#
loop_
_entity.id
_entity.type
_entity.pdbx_description
1 polymer ?
#
loop_
_entity_poly.entity_id
_entity_poly.type
_entity_poly.pdbx_seq_one_letter_code
_entity_poly.pdbx_strand_id
1 'polypeptide(L)' 'MHILRQGYPFIGTMLVIAVILYLLFGVFGIVLPLLLAAYFAYFFRSPDRKVKKDPDIFYSPADGTVMGV' A
#
# COMPACT_ATOMS: atom_id res chain seq x y z
N MET A 1 4.97 2.83 -12.77
CA MET A 1 4.68 2.70 -11.32
C MET A 1 3.41 3.46 -10.97
N HIS A 2 2.34 2.74 -10.62
CA HIS A 2 1.03 3.28 -10.27
C HIS A 2 0.61 2.78 -8.89
N ILE A 3 -0.40 3.40 -8.26
CA ILE A 3 -0.98 2.91 -7.00
C ILE A 3 -2.22 2.09 -7.36
N LEU A 4 -2.39 0.93 -6.72
CA LEU A 4 -3.59 0.12 -6.87
C LEU A 4 -4.83 0.91 -6.41
N ARG A 5 -5.93 0.81 -7.15
CA ARG A 5 -7.17 1.56 -6.84
C ARG A 5 -7.67 1.31 -5.42
N GLN A 6 -7.41 0.12 -4.88
CA GLN A 6 -7.77 -0.29 -3.51
C GLN A 6 -6.96 0.46 -2.43
N GLY A 7 -5.82 1.06 -2.78
CA GLY A 7 -4.97 1.80 -1.84
C GLY A 7 -5.45 3.22 -1.53
N TYR A 8 -6.17 3.87 -2.46
CA TYR A 8 -6.61 5.26 -2.28
C TYR A 8 -7.48 5.49 -1.03
N PRO A 9 -8.46 4.61 -0.68
CA PRO A 9 -9.22 4.75 0.55
C PRO A 9 -8.33 4.76 1.82
N PHE A 10 -7.30 3.92 1.88
CA PHE A 10 -6.40 3.83 3.04
C PHE A 10 -5.52 5.07 3.17
N ILE A 11 -4.91 5.48 2.05
CA ILE A 11 -4.06 6.68 2.00
C ILE A 11 -4.90 7.92 2.35
N GLY A 12 -6.06 8.09 1.71
CA GLY A 12 -6.96 9.22 1.95
C GLY A 12 -7.47 9.28 3.38
N THR A 13 -7.85 8.14 3.97
CA THR A 13 -8.30 8.08 5.37
C THR A 13 -7.20 8.52 6.33
N MET A 14 -5.96 8.04 6.14
CA MET A 14 -4.83 8.46 6.98
C MET A 14 -4.51 9.96 6.83
N LEU A 15 -4.61 10.52 5.62
CA LEU A 15 -4.43 11.95 5.41
C LEU A 15 -5.52 12.77 6.11
N VAL A 16 -6.78 12.34 6.06
CA VAL A 16 -7.88 13.00 6.78
C VAL A 16 -7.64 12.96 8.29
N ILE A 17 -7.24 11.81 8.83
CA ILE A 17 -6.88 11.68 10.25
C ILE A 17 -5.69 12.58 10.60
N ALA A 18 -4.69 12.71 9.72
CA ALA A 18 -3.55 13.60 9.92
C ALA A 18 -4.00 15.06 10.10
N VAL A 19 -4.93 15.53 9.27
CA VAL A 19 -5.50 16.88 9.38
C VAL A 19 -6.28 17.05 10.69
N ILE A 20 -7.11 16.07 11.06
CA ILE A 20 -7.87 16.13 12.32
C ILE A 20 -6.93 16.20 13.53
N LEU A 21 -5.91 15.33 13.58
CA LEU A 21 -4.96 15.31 14.69
C LEU A 21 -4.04 16.54 14.71
N TYR A 22 -3.74 17.14 13.57
CA TYR A 22 -3.05 18.42 13.52
C TYR A 22 -3.85 19.52 14.23
N LEU A 23 -5.15 19.61 13.95
CA LEU A 23 -6.02 20.63 14.52
C LEU A 23 -6.17 20.48 16.05
N LEU A 24 -6.07 19.25 16.57
CA LEU A 24 -6.23 18.96 17.99
C LEU A 24 -4.91 19.02 18.79
N PHE A 25 -3.81 18.52 18.22
CA PHE A 25 -2.55 18.28 18.93
C PHE A 25 -1.33 18.95 18.27
N GLY A 26 -1.54 19.75 17.23
CA GLY A 26 -0.48 20.40 16.47
C GLY A 26 0.40 19.41 15.72
N VAL A 27 1.67 19.79 15.51
CA VAL A 27 2.62 19.03 14.67
C VAL A 27 2.84 17.60 15.18
N PHE A 28 2.80 17.38 16.50
CA PHE A 28 2.98 16.05 17.08
C PHE A 28 1.89 15.05 16.67
N GLY A 29 0.65 15.51 16.45
CA GLY A 29 -0.47 14.67 16.04
C GLY A 29 -0.37 14.16 14.60
N ILE A 30 0.44 14.80 13.75
CA ILE A 30 0.55 14.46 12.32
C ILE A 30 1.49 13.28 12.06
N VAL A 31 2.52 13.13 12.90
CA VAL A 31 3.69 12.27 12.58
C VAL A 31 3.27 10.83 12.27
N LEU A 32 2.46 10.23 13.15
CA LEU A 32 2.04 8.84 13.00
C LEU A 32 1.10 8.62 11.79
N PRO A 33 0.03 9.42 11.60
CA PRO A 33 -0.81 9.31 10.40
C PRO A 33 -0.07 9.49 9.08
N LEU A 34 0.86 10.44 8.99
CA LEU A 34 1.63 10.63 7.75
C LEU A 34 2.57 9.47 7.47
N LEU A 35 3.21 8.93 8.51
CA LEU A 35 4.05 7.73 8.38
C LEU A 35 3.22 6.55 7.86
N LEU A 36 2.01 6.34 8.38
CA LEU A 36 1.10 5.31 7.91
C LEU A 36 0.59 5.58 6.48
N ALA A 37 0.27 6.83 6.13
CA ALA A 37 -0.12 7.20 4.77
C ALA A 37 1.01 6.90 3.77
N ALA A 38 2.26 7.23 4.12
CA ALA A 38 3.44 6.91 3.32
C ALA A 38 3.66 5.40 3.20
N TYR A 39 3.48 4.65 4.29
CA TYR A 39 3.55 3.19 4.27
C TYR A 39 2.48 2.58 3.36
N PHE A 40 1.23 3.04 3.43
CA PHE A 40 0.17 2.57 2.53
C PHE A 40 0.46 2.92 1.07
N ALA A 41 0.98 4.11 0.79
CA ALA A 41 1.43 4.46 -0.56
C ALA A 41 2.53 3.51 -1.07
N TYR A 42 3.47 3.12 -0.21
CA TYR A 42 4.50 2.14 -0.53
C TYR A 42 3.94 0.73 -0.71
N PHE A 43 3.04 0.28 0.18
CA PHE A 43 2.44 -1.05 0.15
C PHE A 43 1.57 -1.28 -1.09
N PHE A 44 0.73 -0.31 -1.44
CA PHE A 44 -0.16 -0.39 -2.61
C PHE A 44 0.50 0.01 -3.93
N ARG A 45 1.83 0.25 -3.93
CA ARG A 45 2.55 0.54 -5.17
C ARG A 45 2.58 -0.70 -6.05
N SER A 46 2.22 -0.51 -7.31
CA SER A 46 2.31 -1.51 -8.36
C SER A 46 3.45 -1.15 -9.30
N PRO A 47 4.64 -1.76 -9.12
CA PRO A 47 5.74 -1.61 -10.06
C PRO A 47 5.48 -2.41 -11.33
N ASP A 48 5.98 -1.91 -12.46
CA ASP A 48 5.83 -2.59 -13.74
C ASP A 48 6.75 -3.84 -13.75
N ARG A 49 6.16 -5.03 -13.88
CA ARG A 49 6.89 -6.31 -13.90
C ARG A 49 6.92 -6.87 -15.32
N LYS A 50 8.10 -7.26 -15.80
CA LYS A 50 8.22 -8.01 -17.06
C LYS A 50 7.91 -9.48 -16.77
N VAL A 51 6.81 -9.97 -17.30
CA VAL A 51 6.36 -11.36 -17.14
C VAL A 51 6.07 -11.95 -18.52
N LYS A 52 6.42 -13.22 -18.74
CA LYS A 52 6.04 -13.93 -19.97
C LYS A 52 4.56 -14.26 -19.87
N LYS A 53 3.77 -13.95 -20.91
CA LYS A 53 2.36 -14.34 -20.98
C LYS A 53 2.27 -15.62 -21.79
N ASP A 54 1.95 -16.72 -21.13
CA ASP A 54 1.87 -18.06 -21.71
C ASP A 54 0.67 -18.79 -21.08
N PRO A 55 -0.29 -19.31 -21.85
CA PRO A 55 -1.50 -19.95 -21.30
C PRO A 55 -1.21 -21.23 -20.52
N ASP A 56 -0.06 -21.87 -20.75
CA ASP A 56 0.31 -23.13 -20.09
C ASP A 56 1.15 -22.91 -18.82
N ILE A 57 1.34 -21.66 -18.38
CA ILE A 57 2.17 -21.29 -17.22
C ILE A 57 1.34 -20.57 -16.16
N PHE A 58 1.31 -21.15 -14.96
CA PHE A 58 0.82 -20.47 -13.76
C PHE A 58 1.98 -19.86 -12.97
N TYR A 59 1.82 -18.60 -12.56
CA TYR A 59 2.76 -17.92 -11.67
C TYR A 59 2.31 -18.05 -10.21
N SER A 60 3.27 -18.18 -9.30
CA SER A 60 2.96 -18.09 -7.87
C SER A 60 2.38 -16.70 -7.55
N PRO A 61 1.28 -16.62 -6.79
CA PRO A 61 0.70 -15.33 -6.41
C PRO A 61 1.55 -14.57 -5.37
N ALA A 62 2.37 -15.29 -4.59
CA ALA A 62 3.19 -14.74 -3.52
C ALA A 62 4.48 -15.54 -3.33
N ASP A 63 5.46 -14.93 -2.67
CA ASP A 63 6.65 -15.63 -2.20
C ASP A 63 6.30 -16.43 -0.93
N GLY A 64 6.78 -17.68 -0.85
CA GLY A 64 6.50 -18.56 0.29
C GLY A 64 7.06 -19.97 0.10
N THR A 65 6.82 -20.84 1.08
CA THR A 65 7.26 -22.24 1.06
C THR A 65 6.08 -23.15 0.70
N VAL A 66 6.26 -24.04 -0.27
CA VAL A 66 5.28 -25.08 -0.59
C VAL A 66 5.31 -26.13 0.51
N MET A 67 4.22 -26.24 1.27
CA MET A 67 4.12 -27.16 2.40
C MET A 67 3.46 -28.50 2.04
N GLY A 68 2.83 -28.58 0.86
CA GLY A 68 2.13 -29.75 0.36
C GLY A 68 1.52 -29.44 -1.00
N VAL A 69 1.14 -30.49 -1.74
CA VAL A 69 0.43 -30.42 -3.02
C VAL A 69 -0.92 -31.08 -2.86
#